data_AF-A0A1Y2GEB3-F1
#
_entry.id   AF-A0A1Y2GEB3-F1
#
_cell.length_a   1.000
_cell.length_b   1.000
_cell.length_c   1.000
_cell.angle_alpha   90.00
_cell.angle_beta   90.00
_cell.angle_gamma   90.00
#
_symmetry.space_group_name_H-M   'P 1'
#
loop_
_entity.id
_entity.type
_entity.pdbx_description
1 polymer ?
#
loop_
_entity_poly.entity_id
_entity_poly.type
_entity_poly.pdbx_seq_one_letter_code
_entity_poly.pdbx_strand_id
1 'polypeptide(L)'
;MGIEGLWSFLLKTGYEATLHYHSLICATSNPFNPFNCNAYIRFDVLGTLHPIIQNAYSNHSLDTAHKIMERELGKYGTPENLILYLDGDACEEKKHTHIYREEVRAKALMDAQQGLDELYQRVQSKSRVRKEQFVAVIKALDMAFHWSKEARESFAKYMRLIASSRM
;
A
#
# COMPACT_ATOMS: atom_id res chain seq x y z
N MET A 1 -3.30 -5.98 11.28
CA MET A 1 -2.75 -5.58 12.60
C MET A 1 -1.55 -6.47 12.84
N GLY A 2 -0.36 -5.89 12.97
CA GLY A 2 0.81 -6.64 13.40
C GLY A 2 0.75 -6.90 14.90
N ILE A 3 1.44 -7.93 15.36
CA ILE A 3 1.70 -8.12 16.79
C ILE A 3 2.92 -7.28 17.12
N GLU A 4 2.72 -6.20 17.88
CA GLU A 4 3.80 -5.28 18.24
C GLU A 4 4.92 -6.03 18.98
N GLY A 5 6.16 -5.77 18.57
CA GLY A 5 7.34 -6.40 19.17
C GLY A 5 7.53 -7.89 18.85
N LEU A 6 6.64 -8.54 18.08
CA LEU A 6 6.76 -9.97 17.74
C LEU A 6 8.09 -10.28 17.06
N TRP A 7 8.48 -9.47 16.07
CA TRP A 7 9.74 -9.69 15.36
C TRP A 7 10.95 -9.57 16.31
N SER A 8 10.97 -8.53 17.13
CA SER A 8 12.01 -8.32 18.13
C SER A 8 12.05 -9.45 19.16
N PHE A 9 10.89 -9.99 19.55
CA PHE A 9 10.78 -11.14 20.44
C PHE A 9 11.38 -12.40 19.78
N LEU A 10 11.00 -12.70 18.54
CA LEU A 10 11.50 -13.85 17.79
C LEU A 10 13.03 -13.83 17.65
N LEU A 11 13.59 -12.68 17.28
CA LEU A 11 15.04 -12.50 17.20
C LEU A 11 15.74 -12.77 18.53
N LYS A 12 15.17 -12.31 19.65
CA LYS A 12 15.72 -12.57 20.99
C LYS A 12 15.68 -14.05 21.38
N THR A 13 14.73 -14.81 20.84
CA THR A 13 14.64 -16.27 21.06
C THR A 13 15.54 -17.10 20.14
N GLY A 14 16.40 -16.45 19.35
CA GLY A 14 17.30 -17.12 18.41
C GLY A 14 16.62 -17.57 17.12
N TYR A 15 15.44 -17.03 16.80
CA TYR A 15 14.82 -17.26 15.50
C TYR A 15 15.60 -16.52 14.41
N GLU A 16 16.33 -17.27 13.61
CA GLU A 16 16.99 -16.77 12.41
C GLU A 16 16.11 -17.12 11.20
N ALA A 17 15.26 -16.19 10.76
CA ALA A 17 14.64 -16.35 9.47
C ALA A 17 15.73 -16.22 8.41
N THR A 18 15.95 -17.26 7.63
CA THR A 18 16.65 -17.12 6.35
C THR A 18 15.79 -16.20 5.49
N LEU A 19 16.14 -14.91 5.44
CA LEU A 19 15.55 -13.95 4.52
C LEU A 19 15.98 -14.36 3.11
N HIS A 20 15.27 -15.32 2.54
CA HIS A 20 15.37 -15.60 1.13
C HIS A 20 14.86 -14.36 0.42
N TYR A 21 15.79 -13.58 -0.15
CA TYR A 21 15.44 -12.45 -0.98
C TYR A 21 14.46 -12.92 -2.05
N HIS A 22 13.36 -12.19 -2.20
CA HIS A 22 12.24 -12.55 -3.07
C HIS A 22 12.65 -12.80 -4.54
N SER A 23 13.75 -12.17 -4.97
CA SER A 23 14.37 -12.42 -6.28
C SER A 23 14.89 -13.86 -6.44
N LEU A 24 15.14 -14.60 -5.37
CA LEU A 24 15.49 -16.02 -5.39
C LEU A 24 14.25 -16.93 -5.37
N ILE A 25 13.16 -16.50 -4.73
CA ILE A 25 11.91 -17.29 -4.62
C ILE A 25 11.01 -17.13 -5.85
N CYS A 26 11.04 -15.98 -6.53
CA CYS A 26 10.12 -15.68 -7.64
C CYS A 26 10.80 -15.26 -8.94
N ALA A 27 12.14 -15.34 -9.03
CA ALA A 27 12.77 -15.32 -10.35
C ALA A 27 12.29 -16.54 -11.13
N THR A 28 11.55 -16.30 -12.19
CA THR A 28 11.15 -17.29 -13.20
C THR A 28 12.35 -18.00 -13.84
N SER A 29 13.57 -17.49 -13.62
CA SER A 29 14.84 -18.01 -14.09
C SER A 29 15.67 -18.75 -13.03
N ASN A 30 15.21 -18.91 -11.78
CA ASN A 30 15.97 -19.62 -10.75
C ASN A 30 15.65 -21.14 -10.72
N PRO A 31 16.56 -22.02 -11.16
CA PRO A 31 16.35 -23.47 -11.16
C PRO A 31 16.36 -24.10 -9.76
N PHE A 32 16.76 -23.35 -8.73
CA PHE A 32 16.74 -23.77 -7.33
C PHE A 32 15.54 -23.22 -6.56
N ASN A 33 14.49 -22.79 -7.26
CA ASN A 33 13.26 -22.34 -6.63
C ASN A 33 12.61 -23.52 -5.86
N PRO A 34 12.54 -23.48 -4.52
CA PRO A 34 11.85 -24.53 -3.75
C PRO A 34 10.34 -24.55 -4.02
N PHE A 35 9.81 -23.48 -4.63
CA PHE A 35 8.45 -23.40 -5.14
C PHE A 35 8.49 -23.68 -6.64
N ASN A 36 8.40 -24.97 -6.99
CA ASN A 36 8.11 -25.45 -8.33
C ASN A 36 7.06 -24.56 -9.04
N CYS A 37 7.12 -24.52 -10.36
CA CYS A 37 6.27 -23.76 -11.31
C CYS A 37 4.74 -23.91 -11.10
N ASN A 38 4.30 -24.76 -10.17
CA ASN A 38 2.91 -25.09 -9.85
C ASN A 38 2.45 -24.54 -8.48
N ALA A 39 3.29 -23.79 -7.74
CA ALA A 39 2.91 -23.25 -6.44
C ALA A 39 2.10 -21.95 -6.59
N TYR A 40 0.95 -21.88 -5.92
CA TYR A 40 0.18 -20.65 -5.80
C TYR A 40 0.76 -19.75 -4.71
N ILE A 41 1.00 -18.48 -5.04
CA ILE A 41 1.44 -17.43 -4.13
C ILE A 41 0.21 -16.70 -3.62
N ARG A 42 -0.01 -16.73 -2.30
CA ARG A 42 -1.05 -15.94 -1.63
C ARG A 42 -0.48 -14.60 -1.23
N PHE A 43 -1.03 -13.53 -1.76
CA PHE A 43 -0.44 -12.20 -1.66
C PHE A 43 -1.37 -11.23 -0.92
N ASP A 44 -0.92 -10.77 0.25
CA ASP A 44 -1.56 -9.65 0.96
C ASP A 44 -1.17 -8.34 0.27
N VAL A 45 -2.10 -7.81 -0.53
CA VAL A 45 -1.86 -6.63 -1.37
C VAL A 45 -1.65 -5.38 -0.52
N LEU A 46 -2.51 -5.17 0.49
CA LEU A 46 -2.43 -3.96 1.31
C LEU A 46 -1.20 -3.99 2.20
N GLY A 47 -0.91 -5.13 2.85
CA GLY A 47 0.26 -5.27 3.72
C GLY A 47 1.59 -5.10 2.96
N THR A 48 1.66 -5.63 1.75
CA THR A 48 2.93 -5.66 0.98
C THR A 48 3.16 -4.38 0.16
N LEU A 49 2.11 -3.82 -0.44
CA LEU A 49 2.24 -2.72 -1.41
C LEU A 49 1.71 -1.38 -0.90
N HIS A 50 1.47 -1.21 0.40
CA HIS A 50 0.91 0.04 0.93
C HIS A 50 1.56 1.33 0.39
N PRO A 51 2.91 1.48 0.38
CA PRO A 51 3.52 2.72 -0.12
C PRO A 51 3.30 2.94 -1.62
N ILE A 52 3.24 1.87 -2.40
CA ILE A 52 2.97 1.91 -3.84
C ILE A 52 1.52 2.30 -4.08
N ILE A 53 0.58 1.69 -3.35
CA ILE A 53 -0.85 2.01 -3.42
C ILE A 53 -1.08 3.48 -3.08
N GLN A 54 -0.48 3.95 -1.97
CA GLN A 54 -0.56 5.35 -1.57
C GLN A 54 -0.06 6.29 -2.66
N ASN A 55 1.14 6.06 -3.18
CA ASN A 55 1.68 6.91 -4.23
C ASN A 55 0.84 6.85 -5.53
N ALA A 56 0.42 5.65 -5.93
CA ALA A 56 -0.33 5.43 -7.16
C ALA A 56 -1.70 6.13 -7.14
N TYR A 57 -2.46 5.93 -6.06
CA TYR A 57 -3.84 6.42 -5.96
C TYR A 57 -3.95 7.87 -5.49
N SER A 58 -2.91 8.44 -4.87
CA SER A 58 -2.90 9.86 -4.50
C SER A 58 -2.48 10.78 -5.66
N ASN A 59 -1.64 10.30 -6.58
CA ASN A 59 -0.97 11.15 -7.57
C ASN A 59 -1.39 10.90 -9.03
N HIS A 60 -2.18 9.86 -9.29
CA HIS A 60 -2.53 9.47 -10.65
C HIS A 60 -4.03 9.20 -10.83
N SER A 61 -4.47 9.18 -12.09
CA SER A 61 -5.81 8.69 -12.43
C SER A 61 -5.95 7.21 -12.08
N LEU A 62 -7.19 6.75 -11.85
CA LEU A 62 -7.50 5.37 -11.53
C LEU A 62 -6.87 4.35 -12.51
N ASP A 63 -6.99 4.60 -13.82
CA ASP A 63 -6.41 3.71 -14.86
C ASP A 63 -4.88 3.64 -14.76
N THR A 64 -4.21 4.76 -14.51
CA THR A 64 -2.75 4.79 -14.36
C THR A 64 -2.32 4.10 -13.07
N ALA A 65 -3.05 4.33 -11.97
CA ALA A 65 -2.80 3.67 -10.70
C ALA A 65 -2.92 2.15 -10.82
N HIS A 66 -3.92 1.66 -11.54
CA HIS A 66 -4.11 0.23 -11.82
C HIS A 66 -2.94 -0.38 -12.58
N LYS A 67 -2.46 0.28 -13.64
CA LYS A 67 -1.29 -0.17 -14.41
C LYS A 67 0.00 -0.19 -13.59
N ILE A 68 0.19 0.80 -12.71
CA ILE A 68 1.31 0.81 -11.78
C ILE A 68 1.23 -0.42 -10.86
N MET A 69 0.06 -0.68 -10.28
CA MET A 69 -0.16 -1.83 -9.41
C MET A 69 0.04 -3.17 -10.12
N GLU A 70 -0.46 -3.34 -11.35
CA GLU A 70 -0.23 -4.53 -12.17
C GLU A 70 1.27 -4.78 -12.38
N ARG A 71 2.00 -3.75 -12.81
CA ARG A 71 3.46 -3.86 -13.03
C ARG A 71 4.19 -4.25 -11.75
N GLU A 72 3.80 -3.68 -10.61
CA GLU A 72 4.41 -4.01 -9.33
C GLU A 72 4.08 -5.45 -8.89
N LEU A 73 2.84 -5.90 -9.05
CA LEU A 73 2.44 -7.29 -8.80
C LEU A 73 3.18 -8.29 -9.70
N GLY A 74 3.46 -7.93 -10.94
CA GLY A 74 4.23 -8.75 -11.88
C GLY A 74 5.66 -9.07 -11.42
N LYS A 75 6.20 -8.35 -10.42
CA LYS A 75 7.49 -8.68 -9.78
C LYS A 75 7.41 -9.88 -8.83
N TYR A 76 6.20 -10.21 -8.38
CA TYR A 76 5.95 -11.24 -7.38
C TYR A 76 5.45 -12.55 -8.00
N GLY A 77 4.78 -12.49 -9.15
CA GLY A 77 4.27 -13.66 -9.84
C GLY A 77 3.54 -13.31 -11.13
N THR A 78 3.04 -14.33 -11.80
CA THR A 78 2.17 -14.19 -12.98
C THR A 78 0.70 -14.29 -12.55
N PRO A 79 -0.24 -13.82 -13.38
CA PRO A 79 -1.67 -13.97 -13.09
C PRO A 79 -2.10 -15.41 -12.84
N GLU A 80 -1.42 -16.42 -13.39
CA GLU A 80 -1.80 -17.83 -13.22
C GLU A 80 -1.42 -18.40 -11.84
N ASN A 81 -0.38 -17.86 -11.19
CA ASN A 81 0.11 -18.38 -9.91
C ASN A 81 -0.11 -17.44 -8.73
N LEU A 82 -0.60 -16.22 -8.95
CA LEU A 82 -0.77 -15.21 -7.91
C LEU A 82 -2.23 -15.06 -7.47
N ILE A 83 -2.51 -15.40 -6.21
CA ILE A 83 -3.82 -15.21 -5.56
C ILE A 83 -3.77 -13.95 -4.72
N LEU A 84 -4.48 -12.92 -5.16
CA LEU A 84 -4.51 -11.60 -4.51
C LEU A 84 -5.58 -11.55 -3.43
N TYR A 85 -5.17 -11.17 -2.21
CA TYR A 85 -6.08 -10.85 -1.11
C TYR A 85 -6.17 -9.34 -0.96
N LEU A 86 -7.38 -8.82 -1.15
CA LEU A 86 -7.75 -7.45 -0.85
C LEU A 86 -8.61 -7.45 0.40
N ASP A 87 -8.31 -6.57 1.35
CA ASP A 87 -9.11 -6.42 2.56
C ASP A 87 -10.57 -6.11 2.19
N GLY A 88 -11.50 -6.77 2.87
CA GLY A 88 -12.93 -6.50 2.79
C GLY A 88 -13.36 -5.49 3.87
N ASP A 89 -14.58 -5.69 4.39
CA ASP A 89 -15.07 -4.95 5.54
C ASP A 89 -14.34 -5.40 6.82
N ALA A 90 -14.24 -4.48 7.79
CA ALA A 90 -13.55 -4.74 9.05
C ALA A 90 -14.29 -5.81 9.87
N CYS A 91 -13.55 -6.67 10.56
CA CYS A 91 -14.15 -7.56 11.54
C CYS A 91 -14.53 -6.77 12.81
N GLU A 92 -15.59 -7.21 13.50
CA GLU A 92 -16.14 -6.51 14.68
C GLU A 92 -15.09 -6.32 15.78
N GLU A 93 -14.19 -7.29 15.97
CA GLU A 93 -13.13 -7.24 16.97
C GLU A 93 -12.15 -6.09 16.73
N LYS A 94 -12.08 -5.56 15.50
CA LYS A 94 -11.20 -4.44 15.12
C LYS A 94 -11.91 -3.10 15.05
N LYS A 95 -13.21 -3.02 15.40
CA LYS A 95 -14.00 -1.79 15.28
C LYS A 95 -13.33 -0.57 15.94
N HIS A 96 -12.84 -0.72 17.17
CA HIS A 96 -12.12 0.35 17.87
C HIS A 96 -10.85 0.81 17.14
N THR A 97 -10.08 -0.14 16.60
CA THR A 97 -8.89 0.18 15.80
C THR A 97 -9.24 0.93 14.53
N HIS A 98 -10.35 0.57 13.87
CA HIS A 98 -10.82 1.27 12.68
C HIS A 98 -11.25 2.70 12.99
N ILE A 99 -12.04 2.91 14.05
CA ILE A 99 -12.46 4.23 14.52
C ILE A 99 -11.24 5.10 14.80
N TYR A 100 -10.28 4.60 15.60
CA TYR A 100 -9.06 5.34 15.91
C TYR A 100 -8.27 5.73 14.64
N ARG A 101 -8.15 4.82 13.67
CA ARG A 101 -7.47 5.12 12.40
C ARG A 101 -8.22 6.15 11.57
N GLU A 102 -9.54 6.16 11.62
CA GLU A 102 -10.37 7.18 10.97
C GLU A 102 -10.19 8.55 11.62
N GLU A 103 -10.18 8.61 12.95
CA GLU A 103 -9.90 9.85 13.71
C GLU A 103 -8.52 10.42 13.38
N VAL A 104 -7.49 9.56 13.35
CA VAL A 104 -6.12 9.96 12.96
C VAL A 104 -6.09 10.51 11.54
N ARG A 105 -6.78 9.86 10.59
CA ARG A 105 -6.87 10.35 9.20
C ARG A 105 -7.63 11.67 9.10
N ALA A 106 -8.75 11.80 9.80
CA ALA A 106 -9.55 13.02 9.82
C ALA A 106 -8.74 14.20 10.38
N LYS A 107 -8.00 13.97 11.46
CA LYS A 107 -7.07 14.98 12.01
C LYS A 107 -5.98 15.34 11.00
N ALA A 108 -5.37 14.35 10.34
CA ALA A 108 -4.35 14.61 9.32
C ALA A 108 -4.90 15.43 8.13
N LEU A 109 -6.15 15.23 7.73
CA LEU A 109 -6.81 16.07 6.72
C LEU A 109 -6.99 17.51 7.20
N MET A 110 -7.39 17.71 8.46
CA MET A 110 -7.50 19.05 9.05
C MET A 110 -6.14 19.75 9.08
N ASP A 111 -5.09 19.04 9.49
CA ASP A 111 -3.71 19.57 9.53
C ASP A 111 -3.23 19.93 8.12
N ALA A 112 -3.55 19.11 7.11
CA ALA A 112 -3.24 19.39 5.71
C ALA A 112 -3.97 20.64 5.20
N GLN A 113 -5.26 20.79 5.51
CA GLN A 113 -6.06 21.95 5.13
C GLN A 113 -5.53 23.22 5.79
N GLN A 114 -5.23 23.18 7.10
CA GLN A 114 -4.64 24.32 7.80
C GLN A 114 -3.29 24.71 7.16
N GLY A 115 -2.43 23.73 6.84
CA GLY A 115 -1.16 24.00 6.16
C GLY A 115 -1.34 24.65 4.79
N LEU A 116 -2.37 24.26 4.04
CA LEU A 116 -2.72 24.90 2.76
C LEU A 116 -3.22 26.34 2.95
N ASP A 117 -4.05 26.59 3.97
CA ASP A 117 -4.55 27.93 4.28
C ASP A 117 -3.39 28.87 4.68
N GLU A 118 -2.46 28.39 5.51
CA GLU A 118 -1.25 29.13 5.88
C GLU A 118 -0.36 29.44 4.66
N LEU A 119 -0.19 28.47 3.75
CA LEU A 119 0.52 28.67 2.49
C LEU A 119 -0.16 29.74 1.63
N TYR A 120 -1.49 29.68 1.51
CA TYR A 120 -2.28 30.65 0.76
C TYR A 120 -2.14 32.07 1.34
N GLN A 121 -2.25 32.22 2.66
CA GLN A 121 -2.06 33.51 3.33
C GLN A 121 -0.65 34.09 3.13
N ARG A 122 0.38 33.23 3.10
CA ARG A 122 1.75 33.67 2.80
C ARG A 122 1.90 34.19 1.37
N VAL A 123 1.30 33.49 0.40
CA VAL A 123 1.30 33.95 -0.99
C VAL A 123 0.59 35.29 -1.12
N GLN A 124 -0.59 35.44 -0.50
CA GLN A 124 -1.35 36.70 -0.50
C GLN A 124 -0.59 37.86 0.15
N SER A 125 0.10 37.59 1.27
CA SER A 125 0.94 38.59 1.97
C SER A 125 2.31 38.83 1.32
N LYS A 126 2.61 38.21 0.17
CA LYS A 126 3.93 38.27 -0.50
C LYS A 126 5.09 37.83 0.41
N SER A 127 4.78 36.99 1.39
CA SER A 127 5.76 36.41 2.31
C SER A 127 6.53 35.27 1.63
N ARG A 128 7.77 35.05 2.06
CA ARG A 128 8.57 33.93 1.54
C ARG A 128 7.92 32.58 1.91
N VAL A 129 7.61 31.79 0.89
CA VAL A 129 7.20 30.38 1.04
C VAL A 129 8.44 29.50 1.11
N ARG A 130 8.42 28.49 1.99
CA ARG A 130 9.55 27.55 2.17
C ARG A 130 9.16 26.12 1.84
N LYS A 131 10.16 25.31 1.46
CA LYS A 131 10.00 23.90 1.10
C LYS A 131 9.37 23.07 2.23
N GLU A 132 9.75 23.35 3.48
CA GLU A 132 9.29 22.61 4.65
C GLU A 132 7.76 22.66 4.81
N GLN A 133 7.14 23.74 4.36
CA GLN A 133 5.69 23.93 4.45
C GLN A 133 4.96 22.99 3.47
N PHE A 134 5.47 22.86 2.25
CA PHE A 134 4.96 21.87 1.30
C PHE A 134 5.17 20.44 1.80
N VAL A 135 6.35 20.16 2.37
CA VAL A 135 6.65 18.83 2.95
C VAL A 135 5.69 18.49 4.10
N ALA A 136 5.34 19.46 4.94
CA ALA A 136 4.38 19.25 6.02
C ALA A 136 2.99 18.91 5.49
N VAL A 137 2.50 19.65 4.48
CA VAL A 137 1.21 19.36 3.83
C VAL A 137 1.22 17.99 3.18
N ILE A 138 2.26 17.65 2.40
CA ILE A 138 2.37 16.33 1.75
C ILE A 138 2.35 15.22 2.80
N LYS A 139 3.12 15.36 3.89
CA LYS A 139 3.14 14.36 4.97
C LYS A 139 1.78 14.18 5.63
N ALA A 140 1.03 15.27 5.82
CA ALA A 140 -0.32 15.20 6.38
C ALA A 140 -1.30 14.51 5.41
N LEU A 141 -1.21 14.81 4.11
CA LEU A 141 -1.99 14.13 3.06
C LEU A 141 -1.65 12.63 2.98
N ASP A 142 -0.36 12.29 3.08
CA ASP A 142 0.08 10.90 3.14
C ASP A 142 -0.52 10.18 4.36
N MET A 143 -0.48 10.80 5.54
CA MET A 143 -1.10 10.23 6.75
C MET A 143 -2.62 10.09 6.65
N ALA A 144 -3.27 10.99 5.92
CA ALA A 144 -4.70 10.96 5.67
C ALA A 144 -5.13 9.89 4.65
N PHE A 145 -4.17 9.32 3.90
CA PHE A 145 -4.48 8.38 2.83
C PHE A 145 -5.29 7.18 3.33
N HIS A 146 -6.32 6.85 2.56
CA HIS A 146 -7.10 5.63 2.73
C HIS A 146 -7.42 5.04 1.36
N TRP A 147 -7.07 3.77 1.17
CA TRP A 147 -7.46 3.05 -0.03
C TRP A 147 -8.92 2.61 0.07
N SER A 148 -9.81 3.40 -0.55
CA SER A 148 -11.25 3.23 -0.44
C SER A 148 -11.73 1.87 -0.92
N LYS A 149 -12.93 1.46 -0.49
CA LYS A 149 -13.54 0.19 -0.92
C LYS A 149 -13.78 0.19 -2.43
N GLU A 150 -14.26 1.30 -2.97
CA GLU A 150 -14.52 1.49 -4.40
C GLU A 150 -13.24 1.36 -5.23
N ALA A 151 -12.14 1.97 -4.75
CA ALA A 151 -10.84 1.86 -5.41
C ALA A 151 -10.31 0.42 -5.40
N ARG A 152 -10.47 -0.30 -4.27
CA ARG A 152 -10.13 -1.73 -4.15
C ARG A 152 -10.95 -2.61 -5.09
N GLU A 153 -12.27 -2.41 -5.12
CA GLU A 153 -13.17 -3.16 -6.00
C GLU A 153 -12.92 -2.87 -7.48
N SER A 154 -12.64 -1.62 -7.83
CA SER A 154 -12.26 -1.20 -9.17
C SER A 154 -10.96 -1.88 -9.62
N PHE A 155 -9.96 -1.94 -8.74
CA PHE A 155 -8.72 -2.66 -9.00
C PHE A 155 -8.94 -4.17 -9.15
N ALA A 156 -9.77 -4.78 -8.30
CA ALA A 156 -10.10 -6.20 -8.40
C ALA A 156 -10.75 -6.53 -9.75
N LYS A 157 -11.67 -5.67 -10.23
CA LYS A 157 -12.29 -5.80 -11.55
C LYS A 157 -11.24 -5.70 -12.66
N TYR A 158 -10.34 -4.72 -12.57
CA TYR A 158 -9.25 -4.54 -13.52
C TYR A 158 -8.34 -5.78 -13.61
N MET A 159 -7.90 -6.33 -12.47
CA MET A 159 -7.06 -7.54 -12.46
C MET A 159 -7.78 -8.77 -13.02
N ARG A 160 -9.09 -8.92 -12.78
CA ARG A 160 -9.88 -10.00 -13.38
C ARG A 160 -9.94 -9.89 -14.90
N LEU A 161 -10.12 -8.69 -15.44
CA LEU A 161 -10.15 -8.46 -16.90
C LEU A 161 -8.80 -8.81 -17.54
N ILE A 162 -7.67 -8.48 -16.89
CA ILE A 162 -6.34 -8.84 -17.36
C ILE A 162 -6.13 -10.36 -17.34
N ALA A 163 -6.56 -11.04 -16.27
CA ALA A 163 -6.45 -12.49 -16.19
C ALA A 163 -7.26 -13.17 -17.31
N SER A 164 -8.47 -12.66 -17.61
CA SER A 164 -9.31 -13.20 -18.69
C SER A 164 -8.82 -12.90 -20.11
N SER A 165 -8.03 -11.86 -20.33
CA SER A 165 -7.50 -11.52 -21.67
C SER A 165 -6.21 -12.24 -22.04
N ARG A 166 -5.57 -12.92 -21.08
CA ARG A 166 -4.32 -13.67 -21.25
C ARG A 166 -4.52 -15.19 -21.34
N MET A 167 -5.76 -15.67 -21.18
CA MET A 167 -6.19 -17.04 -21.45
C MET A 167 -6.68 -17.17 -22.89
#